data_AF-A0A8S3YQL3-F1
#
_entry.id   AF-A0A8S3YQL3-F1
#
_cell.length_a   1.000
_cell.length_b   1.000
_cell.length_c   1.000
_cell.angle_alpha   90.00
_cell.angle_beta   90.00
_cell.angle_gamma   90.00
#
_symmetry.space_group_name_H-M   'P 1'
#
loop_
_entity.id
_entity.type
_entity.pdbx_description
1 polymer ?
#
loop_
_entity_poly.entity_id
_entity_poly.type
_entity_poly.pdbx_seq_one_letter_code
_entity_poly.pdbx_strand_id
1 'polypeptide(L)'
;GIKASHVMISQNGQVCLSGLHNSLNMIQNGRRLRRVHEFPLHTLDCLHCYSPELLEQNLAGYSCASDIYSIGILTCELANGQSPFSDIYKFLLMLLEKLSGTKPRLADATTVGEFYISEDEVDDQSSSPQERADAIFFRRTFSPHLHDFTSVCLEKDPHLRPTASQLLHHPLFKSIRNKASSLLPSLLQPVSPLTDATRAPRDPTAEDDDFARKMSEVSMYEEWTF
;
A
#
# COMPACT_ATOMS: atom_id res chain seq x y z
N GLY A 1 -5.85 2.75 -7.59
CA GLY A 1 -5.24 3.02 -6.27
C GLY A 1 -5.06 1.74 -5.50
N ILE A 2 -3.81 1.38 -5.22
CA ILE A 2 -3.40 0.13 -4.57
C ILE A 2 -2.75 0.49 -3.22
N LYS A 3 -3.14 -0.17 -2.13
CA LYS A 3 -2.61 0.03 -0.78
C LYS A 3 -2.52 -1.31 -0.03
N ALA A 4 -1.86 -1.34 1.12
CA ALA A 4 -1.59 -2.58 1.86
C ALA A 4 -2.86 -3.36 2.20
N SER A 5 -3.94 -2.68 2.57
CA SER A 5 -5.23 -3.33 2.87
C SER A 5 -5.88 -4.02 1.66
N HIS A 6 -5.38 -3.77 0.44
CA HIS A 6 -5.81 -4.47 -0.78
C HIS A 6 -4.98 -5.72 -1.07
N VAL A 7 -3.95 -6.02 -0.28
CA VAL A 7 -3.08 -7.19 -0.46
C VAL A 7 -3.51 -8.25 0.55
N MET A 8 -4.15 -9.31 0.06
CA MET A 8 -4.60 -10.43 0.88
C MET A 8 -3.58 -11.57 0.82
N ILE A 9 -3.35 -12.22 1.97
CA ILE A 9 -2.47 -13.38 2.09
C ILE A 9 -3.29 -14.56 2.60
N SER A 10 -3.30 -15.67 1.86
CA SER A 10 -3.99 -16.90 2.28
C SER A 10 -3.18 -17.66 3.33
N GLN A 11 -3.82 -18.60 4.03
CA GLN A 11 -3.15 -19.52 4.97
C GLN A 11 -1.96 -20.26 4.33
N ASN A 12 -2.02 -20.52 3.01
CA ASN A 12 -0.97 -21.20 2.27
C ASN A 12 0.07 -20.23 1.68
N GLY A 13 0.07 -18.97 2.10
CA GLY A 13 1.00 -17.95 1.63
C GLY A 13 0.77 -17.49 0.17
N GLN A 14 -0.41 -17.72 -0.40
CA GLN A 14 -0.75 -17.13 -1.71
C GLN A 14 -1.15 -15.67 -1.53
N VAL A 15 -0.68 -14.81 -2.42
CA VAL A 15 -0.96 -13.36 -2.38
C VAL A 15 -1.95 -13.01 -3.48
N CYS A 16 -3.03 -12.31 -3.12
CA CYS A 16 -4.07 -11.88 -4.04
C CYS A 16 -4.34 -10.38 -3.88
N LEU A 17 -4.67 -9.71 -4.98
CA LEU A 17 -5.08 -8.31 -4.98
C LEU A 17 -6.61 -8.20 -4.82
N SER A 18 -7.07 -7.32 -3.94
CA SER A 18 -8.47 -6.94 -3.75
C SER A 18 -8.67 -5.45 -4.10
N GLY A 19 -9.76 -4.83 -3.64
CA GLY A 19 -10.01 -3.40 -3.89
C GLY A 19 -10.46 -3.07 -5.32
N LEU A 20 -11.04 -4.05 -6.04
CA LEU A 20 -11.47 -3.90 -7.44
C LEU A 20 -12.59 -2.88 -7.65
N HIS A 21 -13.28 -2.45 -6.58
CA HIS A 21 -14.25 -1.35 -6.64
C HIS A 21 -13.60 -0.01 -7.06
N ASN A 22 -12.27 0.13 -6.96
CA ASN A 22 -11.51 1.28 -7.44
C ASN A 22 -10.95 1.09 -8.87
N SER A 23 -11.31 -0.01 -9.56
CA SER A 23 -10.86 -0.25 -10.93
C SER A 23 -11.64 0.60 -11.92
N LEU A 24 -10.97 1.03 -12.99
CA LEU A 24 -11.58 1.85 -14.04
C LEU A 24 -11.48 1.15 -15.38
N ASN A 25 -12.54 1.26 -16.16
CA ASN A 25 -12.59 0.73 -17.50
C ASN A 25 -11.89 1.69 -18.49
N MET A 26 -10.76 1.25 -19.05
CA MET A 26 -10.06 1.99 -20.11
C MET A 26 -10.55 1.64 -21.52
N ILE A 27 -11.64 0.90 -21.70
CA ILE A 27 -12.21 0.55 -23.00
C ILE A 27 -13.49 1.36 -23.22
N GLN A 28 -13.50 2.16 -24.29
CA GLN A 28 -14.65 2.95 -24.70
C GLN A 28 -14.91 2.73 -26.19
N ASN A 29 -16.16 2.41 -26.54
CA ASN A 29 -16.57 2.13 -27.92
C ASN A 29 -15.68 1.07 -28.63
N GLY A 30 -15.31 0.01 -27.90
CA GLY A 30 -14.46 -1.07 -28.40
C GLY A 30 -12.98 -0.70 -28.60
N ARG A 31 -12.56 0.50 -28.20
CA ARG A 31 -11.17 0.97 -28.32
C ARG A 31 -10.58 1.18 -26.94
N ARG A 32 -9.33 0.73 -26.76
CA ARG A 32 -8.55 1.03 -25.55
C ARG A 32 -8.14 2.49 -25.57
N LEU A 33 -8.61 3.24 -24.59
CA LEU A 33 -8.20 4.59 -24.30
C LEU A 33 -6.73 4.60 -23.88
N ARG A 34 -6.00 5.63 -24.31
CA ARG A 34 -4.63 5.85 -23.84
C ARG A 34 -4.60 6.44 -22.43
N ARG A 35 -5.62 7.23 -22.09
CA ARG A 35 -5.75 7.93 -20.83
C ARG A 35 -7.21 8.03 -20.41
N VAL A 36 -7.42 8.18 -19.12
CA VAL A 36 -8.71 8.47 -18.49
C VAL A 36 -8.60 9.77 -17.68
N HIS A 37 -9.75 10.39 -17.43
CA HIS A 37 -9.84 11.69 -16.75
C HIS A 37 -10.82 11.68 -15.59
N GLU A 38 -11.51 10.56 -15.37
CA GLU A 38 -12.47 10.41 -14.29
C GLU A 38 -11.77 10.44 -12.93
N PHE A 39 -12.22 11.29 -12.01
CA PHE A 39 -11.80 11.19 -10.62
C PHE A 39 -12.61 10.08 -9.94
N PRO A 40 -11.99 9.08 -9.29
CA PRO A 40 -12.77 7.99 -8.72
C PRO A 40 -13.67 8.49 -7.56
N LEU A 41 -14.83 7.86 -7.37
CA LEU A 41 -15.95 8.39 -6.57
C LEU A 41 -15.88 8.07 -5.05
N HIS A 42 -15.23 6.97 -4.64
CA HIS A 42 -15.19 6.50 -3.24
C HIS A 42 -13.76 6.49 -2.66
N THR A 43 -13.12 7.67 -2.58
CA THR A 43 -11.65 7.76 -2.70
C THR A 43 -10.86 8.29 -1.54
N LEU A 44 -11.51 8.82 -0.50
CA LEU A 44 -10.79 9.44 0.62
C LEU A 44 -9.80 8.46 1.27
N ASP A 45 -10.15 7.19 1.36
CA ASP A 45 -9.33 6.15 2.00
C ASP A 45 -8.11 5.70 1.16
N CYS A 46 -8.04 6.09 -0.11
CA CYS A 46 -6.96 5.74 -1.04
C CYS A 46 -6.20 6.96 -1.56
N LEU A 47 -6.55 8.16 -1.09
CA LEU A 47 -6.07 9.40 -1.67
C LEU A 47 -4.54 9.54 -1.59
N HIS A 48 -3.95 9.02 -0.51
CA HIS A 48 -2.50 8.96 -0.31
C HIS A 48 -1.77 8.08 -1.34
N CYS A 49 -2.42 7.03 -1.88
CA CYS A 49 -1.81 6.10 -2.83
C CYS A 49 -1.97 6.53 -4.30
N TYR A 50 -2.75 7.58 -4.56
CA TYR A 50 -2.92 8.11 -5.92
C TYR A 50 -1.68 8.85 -6.41
N SER A 51 -1.47 8.74 -7.72
CA SER A 51 -0.36 9.36 -8.41
C SER A 51 -0.56 10.87 -8.60
N PRO A 52 0.52 11.66 -8.74
CA PRO A 52 0.42 13.10 -8.96
C PRO A 52 -0.48 13.45 -10.15
N GLU A 53 -0.31 12.78 -11.29
CA GLU A 53 -1.07 13.08 -12.51
C GLU A 53 -2.57 12.76 -12.39
N LEU A 54 -2.94 11.80 -11.53
CA LEU A 54 -4.34 11.57 -11.19
C LEU A 54 -4.86 12.72 -10.32
N LEU A 55 -4.11 13.14 -9.30
CA LEU A 55 -4.53 14.21 -8.38
C LEU A 55 -4.57 15.60 -9.04
N GLU A 56 -3.75 15.85 -10.07
CA GLU A 56 -3.72 17.12 -10.80
C GLU A 56 -5.00 17.43 -11.57
N GLN A 57 -5.79 16.40 -11.94
CA GLN A 57 -7.09 16.55 -12.61
C GLN A 57 -7.08 17.53 -13.80
N ASN A 58 -6.04 17.42 -14.65
CA ASN A 58 -5.88 18.25 -15.84
C ASN A 58 -6.12 17.45 -17.13
N LEU A 59 -6.00 18.13 -18.28
CA LEU A 59 -6.22 17.51 -19.60
C LEU A 59 -5.20 16.41 -19.95
N ALA A 60 -4.07 16.35 -19.24
CA ALA A 60 -3.10 15.28 -19.45
C ALA A 60 -3.65 13.93 -19.01
N GLY A 61 -4.61 13.86 -18.08
CA GLY A 61 -5.21 12.61 -17.61
C GLY A 61 -4.19 11.59 -17.09
N TYR A 62 -4.64 10.36 -16.86
CA TYR A 62 -3.81 9.32 -16.27
C TYR A 62 -4.05 7.94 -16.90
N SER A 63 -3.20 6.95 -16.58
CA SER A 63 -3.18 5.65 -17.24
C SER A 63 -2.74 4.53 -16.27
N CYS A 64 -2.48 3.33 -16.77
CA CYS A 64 -1.94 2.23 -15.96
C CYS A 64 -0.61 2.57 -15.25
N ALA A 65 0.13 3.59 -15.72
CA ALA A 65 1.33 4.09 -15.03
C ALA A 65 1.03 4.67 -13.64
N SER A 66 -0.22 5.07 -13.38
CA SER A 66 -0.66 5.55 -12.08
C SER A 66 -0.75 4.43 -11.05
N ASP A 67 -1.09 3.21 -11.47
CA ASP A 67 -1.06 2.04 -10.58
C ASP A 67 0.38 1.65 -10.21
N ILE A 68 1.35 1.90 -11.10
CA ILE A 68 2.78 1.70 -10.80
C ILE A 68 3.24 2.63 -9.68
N TYR A 69 2.79 3.89 -9.70
CA TYR A 69 3.05 4.81 -8.61
C TYR A 69 2.42 4.32 -7.30
N SER A 70 1.17 3.83 -7.33
CA SER A 70 0.55 3.21 -6.14
C SER A 70 1.34 2.01 -5.62
N ILE A 71 1.99 1.22 -6.47
CA ILE A 71 2.89 0.13 -6.05
C ILE A 71 4.12 0.67 -5.30
N GLY A 72 4.67 1.81 -5.73
CA GLY A 72 5.74 2.50 -5.01
C GLY A 72 5.30 2.93 -3.60
N ILE A 73 4.09 3.51 -3.49
CA ILE A 73 3.51 3.90 -2.20
C ILE A 73 3.26 2.68 -1.32
N LEU A 74 2.68 1.61 -1.87
CA LEU A 74 2.50 0.31 -1.18
C LEU A 74 3.84 -0.22 -0.65
N THR A 75 4.92 -0.09 -1.43
CA THR A 75 6.25 -0.55 -1.01
C THR A 75 6.74 0.23 0.21
N CYS A 76 6.58 1.56 0.20
CA CYS A 76 6.86 2.39 1.37
C CYS A 76 5.96 2.03 2.57
N GLU A 77 4.67 1.84 2.35
CA GLU A 77 3.70 1.46 3.40
C GLU A 77 4.10 0.14 4.09
N LEU A 78 4.44 -0.89 3.30
CA LEU A 78 4.87 -2.18 3.82
C LEU A 78 6.23 -2.13 4.51
N ALA A 79 7.18 -1.35 3.97
CA ALA A 79 8.51 -1.24 4.55
C ALA A 79 8.53 -0.40 5.83
N ASN A 80 7.83 0.73 5.84
CA ASN A 80 7.84 1.70 6.93
C ASN A 80 6.80 1.38 8.00
N GLY A 81 5.84 0.50 7.72
CA GLY A 81 4.73 0.17 8.61
C GLY A 81 3.65 1.27 8.67
N GLN A 82 3.85 2.39 7.98
CA GLN A 82 2.89 3.46 7.82
C GLN A 82 2.88 3.97 6.40
N SER A 83 1.68 4.23 5.87
CA SER A 83 1.52 4.76 4.54
C SER A 83 2.01 6.22 4.50
N PRO A 84 2.80 6.61 3.47
CA PRO A 84 3.17 8.00 3.29
C PRO A 84 1.95 8.90 3.33
N PHE A 85 2.02 9.96 4.12
CA PHE A 85 0.96 10.98 4.20
C PHE A 85 -0.40 10.49 4.73
N SER A 86 -0.44 9.41 5.51
CA SER A 86 -1.69 8.84 6.05
C SER A 86 -2.46 9.76 7.00
N ASP A 87 -1.80 10.77 7.59
CA ASP A 87 -2.46 11.70 8.50
C ASP A 87 -3.43 12.61 7.74
N ILE A 88 -4.74 12.44 7.99
CA ILE A 88 -5.84 13.12 7.26
C ILE A 88 -5.69 14.65 7.27
N TYR A 89 -5.18 15.23 8.35
CA TYR A 89 -4.94 16.68 8.48
C TYR A 89 -3.83 17.20 7.55
N LYS A 90 -3.07 16.31 6.91
CA LYS A 90 -1.99 16.62 5.98
C LYS A 90 -2.39 16.42 4.52
N PHE A 91 -3.67 16.30 4.18
CA PHE A 91 -4.11 16.14 2.78
C PHE A 91 -3.53 17.22 1.85
N LEU A 92 -3.60 18.50 2.24
CA LEU A 92 -3.06 19.58 1.41
C LEU A 92 -1.53 19.49 1.28
N LEU A 93 -0.84 19.13 2.36
CA LEU A 93 0.61 18.92 2.35
C LEU A 93 0.99 17.74 1.45
N MET A 94 0.24 16.63 1.53
CA MET A 94 0.42 15.47 0.67
C MET A 94 0.27 15.83 -0.81
N LEU A 95 -0.76 16.61 -1.15
CA LEU A 95 -0.94 17.10 -2.51
C LEU A 95 0.25 17.96 -2.92
N LEU A 96 0.66 18.92 -2.08
CA LEU A 96 1.80 19.80 -2.37
C LEU A 96 3.10 19.01 -2.62
N GLU A 97 3.43 18.06 -1.76
CA GLU A 97 4.63 17.21 -1.86
C GLU A 97 4.60 16.33 -3.13
N LYS A 98 3.44 15.75 -3.47
CA LYS A 98 3.29 14.97 -4.71
C LYS A 98 3.46 15.84 -5.95
N LEU A 99 2.88 17.03 -5.94
CA LEU A 99 2.95 17.98 -7.06
C LEU A 99 4.32 18.66 -7.17
N SER A 100 5.07 18.80 -6.09
CA SER A 100 6.47 19.26 -6.12
C SER A 100 7.42 18.19 -6.66
N GLY A 101 7.01 16.91 -6.61
CA GLY A 101 7.83 15.77 -7.04
C GLY A 101 8.63 15.14 -5.91
N THR A 102 8.32 15.46 -4.65
CA THR A 102 8.89 14.77 -3.50
C THR A 102 8.50 13.29 -3.53
N LYS A 103 9.50 12.42 -3.42
CA LYS A 103 9.32 10.97 -3.40
C LYS A 103 9.43 10.46 -1.97
N PRO A 104 8.40 9.79 -1.43
CA PRO A 104 8.56 9.00 -0.22
C PRO A 104 9.74 8.04 -0.34
N ARG A 105 10.46 7.83 0.76
CA ARG A 105 11.61 6.93 0.83
C ARG A 105 11.40 5.85 1.88
N LEU A 106 12.16 4.77 1.76
CA LEU A 106 12.18 3.71 2.76
C LEU A 106 12.94 4.23 3.99
N ALA A 107 12.35 4.08 5.17
CA ALA A 107 12.94 4.51 6.42
C ALA A 107 13.90 3.42 6.92
N ASP A 108 15.20 3.65 6.75
CA ASP A 108 16.28 2.77 7.16
C ASP A 108 17.54 3.59 7.48
N ALA A 109 18.61 2.94 7.96
CA ALA A 109 19.85 3.62 8.33
C ALA A 109 20.50 4.37 7.16
N THR A 110 20.29 3.94 5.92
CA THR A 110 20.89 4.56 4.72
C THR A 110 20.20 5.85 4.31
N THR A 111 18.94 6.04 4.73
CA THR A 111 18.13 7.21 4.36
C THR A 111 17.90 8.15 5.54
N VAL A 112 17.87 7.62 6.77
CA VAL A 112 17.60 8.37 8.00
C VAL A 112 18.90 8.71 8.75
N GLY A 113 19.98 7.95 8.53
CA GLY A 113 21.27 8.14 9.20
C GLY A 113 21.97 9.46 8.89
N GLU A 114 21.58 10.18 7.83
CA GLU A 114 22.06 11.55 7.57
C GLU A 114 21.55 12.58 8.61
N PHE A 115 20.52 12.25 9.40
CA PHE A 115 19.90 13.17 10.37
C PHE A 115 20.20 12.84 11.85
N TYR A 116 20.72 11.64 12.15
CA TYR A 116 21.04 11.21 13.52
C TYR A 116 22.54 10.95 13.65
N ILE A 117 23.35 12.01 13.58
CA ILE A 117 24.72 11.99 14.12
C ILE A 117 24.64 12.55 15.54
N SER A 118 24.41 11.66 16.49
CA SER A 118 24.86 11.85 17.88
C SER A 118 25.44 10.51 18.31
N GLU A 119 26.76 10.38 18.15
CA GLU A 119 27.58 9.28 18.66
C GLU A 119 27.68 9.32 20.20
N ASP A 120 26.56 9.52 20.89
CA ASP A 120 26.54 9.32 22.34
C ASP A 120 26.25 7.84 22.57
N GLU A 121 27.31 7.13 22.97
CA GLU A 121 27.35 5.73 23.36
C GLU A 121 26.14 5.36 24.23
N VAL A 122 25.22 4.56 23.68
CA VAL A 122 24.06 4.08 24.44
C VAL A 122 24.54 2.94 25.33
N ASP A 123 24.72 3.25 26.61
CA ASP A 123 25.02 2.34 27.70
C ASP A 123 24.00 1.16 27.71
N ASP A 124 24.51 -0.06 27.71
CA ASP A 124 23.82 -1.31 27.32
C ASP A 124 22.79 -1.82 28.36
N GLN A 125 22.39 -1.00 29.34
CA GLN A 125 21.64 -1.50 30.50
C GLN A 125 20.47 -0.63 31.00
N SER A 126 19.70 0.06 30.13
CA SER A 126 18.35 0.53 30.52
C SER A 126 17.45 1.00 29.37
N SER A 127 17.40 0.32 28.23
CA SER A 127 16.46 0.72 27.16
C SER A 127 15.07 0.10 27.34
N SER A 128 14.04 0.94 27.36
CA SER A 128 12.64 0.54 27.34
C SER A 128 12.31 -0.30 26.09
N PRO A 129 11.25 -1.12 26.09
CA PRO A 129 10.85 -1.90 24.91
C PRO A 129 10.65 -1.05 23.65
N GLN A 130 10.17 0.19 23.81
CA GLN A 130 9.97 1.14 22.72
C GLN A 130 11.30 1.63 22.14
N GLU A 131 12.25 2.05 22.98
CA GLU A 131 13.57 2.48 22.52
C GLU A 131 14.33 1.37 21.78
N ARG A 132 14.15 0.11 22.21
CA ARG A 132 14.71 -1.05 21.51
C ARG A 132 14.05 -1.28 20.15
N ALA A 133 12.72 -1.14 20.06
CA ALA A 133 11.99 -1.25 18.79
C ALA A 133 12.39 -0.15 17.82
N ASP A 134 12.51 1.09 18.30
CA ASP A 134 12.94 2.25 17.52
C ASP A 134 14.39 2.07 17.05
N ALA A 135 15.29 1.60 17.93
CA ALA A 135 16.67 1.30 17.56
C ALA A 135 16.75 0.22 16.45
N ILE A 136 15.94 -0.83 16.51
CA ILE A 136 15.86 -1.85 15.44
C ILE A 136 15.33 -1.22 14.14
N PHE A 137 14.28 -0.40 14.24
CA PHE A 137 13.66 0.26 13.10
C PHE A 137 14.64 1.19 12.37
N PHE A 138 15.44 1.97 13.11
CA PHE A 138 16.40 2.92 12.51
C PHE A 138 17.76 2.30 12.16
N ARG A 139 18.14 1.16 12.75
CA ARG A 139 19.39 0.43 12.40
C ARG A 139 19.22 -0.56 11.26
N ARG A 140 17.99 -0.91 10.86
CA ARG A 140 17.78 -1.81 9.71
C ARG A 140 18.28 -1.16 8.42
N THR A 141 18.59 -2.00 7.44
CA THR A 141 18.99 -1.57 6.09
C THR A 141 18.22 -2.38 5.06
N PHE A 142 17.67 -1.69 4.07
CA PHE A 142 17.06 -2.33 2.92
C PHE A 142 18.07 -2.53 1.79
N SER A 143 17.83 -3.54 0.95
CA SER A 143 18.71 -3.77 -0.20
C SER A 143 18.69 -2.57 -1.17
N PRO A 144 19.80 -2.25 -1.84
CA PRO A 144 19.83 -1.20 -2.87
C PRO A 144 18.79 -1.43 -3.98
N HIS A 145 18.49 -2.69 -4.29
CA HIS A 145 17.46 -3.04 -5.27
C HIS A 145 16.03 -2.70 -4.82
N LEU A 146 15.74 -2.66 -3.52
CA LEU A 146 14.45 -2.23 -2.99
C LEU A 146 14.31 -0.70 -3.03
N HIS A 147 15.39 0.01 -2.72
CA HIS A 147 15.46 1.46 -2.90
C HIS A 147 15.28 1.87 -4.37
N ASP A 148 16.00 1.22 -5.28
CA ASP A 148 15.89 1.45 -6.74
C ASP A 148 14.48 1.15 -7.26
N PHE A 149 13.93 -0.02 -6.92
CA PHE A 149 12.56 -0.41 -7.25
C PHE A 149 11.53 0.65 -6.81
N THR A 150 11.67 1.14 -5.57
CA THR A 150 10.78 2.15 -4.99
C THR A 150 10.92 3.48 -5.74
N SER A 151 12.16 3.90 -6.02
CA SER A 151 12.48 5.15 -6.71
C SER A 151 11.88 5.21 -8.12
N VAL A 152 12.03 4.15 -8.92
CA VAL A 152 11.51 4.10 -10.30
C VAL A 152 9.98 4.04 -10.34
N CYS A 153 9.34 3.43 -9.34
CA CYS A 153 7.87 3.44 -9.23
C CYS A 153 7.33 4.83 -8.89
N LEU A 154 8.05 5.58 -8.05
CA LEU A 154 7.66 6.90 -7.55
C LEU A 154 8.13 8.06 -8.45
N GLU A 155 8.52 7.81 -9.69
CA GLU A 155 8.79 8.88 -10.65
C GLU A 155 7.59 9.81 -10.82
N LYS A 156 7.82 11.14 -10.81
CA LYS A 156 6.74 12.11 -10.98
C LYS A 156 6.17 12.00 -12.40
N ASP A 157 7.04 11.94 -13.40
CA ASP A 157 6.63 11.74 -14.78
C ASP A 157 6.16 10.29 -14.99
N PRO A 158 4.88 10.05 -15.32
CA PRO A 158 4.36 8.70 -15.54
C PRO A 158 5.04 7.96 -16.70
N HIS A 159 5.67 8.67 -17.65
CA HIS A 159 6.36 8.06 -18.79
C HIS A 159 7.73 7.48 -18.43
N LEU A 160 8.32 7.94 -17.33
CA LEU A 160 9.59 7.40 -16.81
C LEU A 160 9.37 6.16 -15.94
N ARG A 161 8.12 5.87 -15.54
CA ARG A 161 7.79 4.69 -14.76
C ARG A 161 7.86 3.44 -15.64
N PRO A 162 8.48 2.35 -15.17
CA PRO A 162 8.43 1.08 -15.87
C PRO A 162 7.01 0.50 -15.86
N THR A 163 6.68 -0.29 -16.88
CA THR A 163 5.44 -1.08 -16.90
C THR A 163 5.50 -2.21 -15.86
N ALA A 164 4.34 -2.74 -15.46
CA ALA A 164 4.27 -3.88 -14.55
C ALA A 164 5.07 -5.09 -15.07
N SER A 165 5.04 -5.35 -16.38
CA SER A 165 5.82 -6.42 -17.00
C SER A 165 7.33 -6.18 -16.90
N GLN A 166 7.79 -4.94 -17.09
CA GLN A 166 9.20 -4.57 -16.91
C GLN A 166 9.62 -4.70 -15.43
N LEU A 167 8.77 -4.29 -14.49
CA LEU A 167 9.04 -4.41 -13.06
C LEU A 167 9.23 -5.85 -12.60
N LEU A 168 8.52 -6.83 -13.18
CA LEU A 168 8.71 -8.24 -12.85
C LEU A 168 10.14 -8.74 -13.16
N HIS A 169 10.86 -8.07 -14.05
CA HIS A 169 12.25 -8.40 -14.41
C HIS A 169 13.28 -7.61 -13.60
N HIS A 170 12.83 -6.73 -12.68
CA HIS A 170 13.69 -5.92 -11.84
C HIS A 170 14.64 -6.80 -11.00
N PRO A 171 15.92 -6.38 -10.78
CA PRO A 171 16.88 -7.14 -9.97
C PRO A 171 16.37 -7.56 -8.58
N LEU A 172 15.46 -6.78 -8.00
CA LEU A 172 14.79 -7.11 -6.74
C LEU A 172 14.18 -8.52 -6.77
N PHE A 173 13.45 -8.87 -7.82
CA PHE A 173 12.77 -10.18 -7.91
C PHE A 173 13.72 -11.31 -8.28
N LYS A 174 14.90 -11.03 -8.84
CA LYS A 174 15.93 -12.05 -9.11
C LYS A 174 16.49 -12.65 -7.82
N SER A 175 16.41 -11.92 -6.71
CA SER A 175 16.79 -12.42 -5.39
C SER A 175 15.81 -13.47 -4.84
N ILE A 176 14.57 -13.49 -5.33
CA ILE A 176 13.50 -14.38 -4.86
C ILE A 176 13.51 -15.67 -5.67
N ARG A 177 14.06 -16.75 -5.09
CA ARG A 177 14.19 -18.05 -5.74
C ARG A 177 13.01 -18.99 -5.48
N ASN A 178 12.30 -18.79 -4.37
CA ASN A 178 11.23 -19.67 -3.90
C ASN A 178 9.85 -19.08 -4.20
N LYS A 179 8.84 -19.94 -4.38
CA LYS A 179 7.45 -19.48 -4.51
C LYS A 179 7.01 -18.82 -3.21
N ALA A 180 6.28 -17.71 -3.32
CA ALA A 180 5.75 -16.96 -2.17
C ALA A 180 5.00 -17.87 -1.18
N SER A 181 4.20 -18.82 -1.67
CA SER A 181 3.45 -19.79 -0.86
C SER A 181 4.32 -20.65 0.07
N SER A 182 5.58 -20.86 -0.27
CA SER A 182 6.53 -21.64 0.54
C SER A 182 7.30 -20.81 1.56
N LEU A 183 7.40 -19.49 1.35
CA LEU A 183 8.28 -18.61 2.12
C LEU A 183 7.50 -17.66 3.03
N LEU A 184 6.36 -17.15 2.60
CA LEU A 184 5.60 -16.15 3.37
C LEU A 184 5.13 -16.66 4.73
N PRO A 185 4.62 -17.90 4.90
CA PRO A 185 4.19 -18.37 6.23
C PRO A 185 5.30 -18.38 7.28
N SER A 186 6.56 -18.59 6.87
CA SER A 186 7.70 -18.53 7.78
C SER A 186 8.18 -17.10 8.04
N LEU A 187 8.13 -16.22 7.03
CA LEU A 187 8.49 -14.81 7.19
C LEU A 187 7.50 -14.01 8.06
N LEU A 188 6.24 -14.44 8.11
CA LEU A 188 5.19 -13.75 8.89
C LEU A 188 5.16 -14.17 10.37
N GLN A 189 6.02 -15.09 10.81
CA GLN A 189 6.13 -15.44 12.23
C GLN A 189 6.46 -14.19 13.07
N PRO A 190 5.83 -13.99 14.25
CA PRO A 190 5.01 -14.96 14.99
C PRO A 190 3.53 -15.00 14.59
N VAL A 191 3.09 -14.25 13.57
CA VAL A 191 1.69 -14.19 13.15
C VAL A 191 1.30 -15.48 12.43
N SER A 192 0.38 -16.25 13.04
CA SER A 192 -0.21 -17.44 12.44
C SER A 192 -1.67 -17.18 12.02
N PRO A 193 -2.10 -17.62 10.83
CA PRO A 193 -3.50 -17.49 10.41
C PRO A 193 -4.40 -18.30 11.35
N LEU A 194 -5.60 -17.77 11.61
CA LEU A 194 -6.59 -18.48 12.39
C LEU A 194 -7.15 -19.63 11.54
N THR A 195 -6.81 -20.87 11.92
CA THR A 195 -7.26 -22.08 11.21
C THR A 195 -8.57 -22.63 11.76
N ASP A 196 -8.93 -22.23 12.98
CA ASP A 196 -10.12 -22.68 13.69
C ASP A 196 -10.98 -21.47 14.05
N ALA A 197 -12.11 -21.31 13.36
CA ALA A 197 -13.04 -20.21 13.57
C ALA A 197 -13.61 -20.18 15.00
N THR A 198 -13.61 -21.31 15.72
CA THR A 198 -14.07 -21.36 17.12
C THR A 198 -13.11 -20.69 18.09
N ARG A 199 -11.85 -20.48 17.67
CA ARG A 199 -10.81 -19.78 18.43
C ARG A 199 -10.68 -18.31 18.05
N ALA A 200 -11.53 -17.80 17.16
CA ALA A 200 -11.56 -16.38 16.84
C ALA A 200 -11.85 -15.59 18.14
N PRO A 201 -11.04 -14.58 18.48
CA PRO A 201 -11.40 -13.65 19.55
C PRO A 201 -12.77 -13.06 19.21
N ARG A 202 -13.78 -13.35 20.04
CA ARG A 202 -15.07 -12.67 19.95
C ARG A 202 -14.85 -11.28 20.51
N ASP A 203 -15.05 -10.26 19.70
CA ASP A 203 -15.05 -8.88 20.18
C ASP A 203 -16.27 -8.71 21.11
N PRO A 204 -16.07 -8.48 22.41
CA PRO A 204 -17.18 -8.28 23.34
C PRO A 204 -17.94 -6.96 23.10
N THR A 205 -17.44 -6.09 22.21
CA THR A 205 -18.09 -4.84 21.79
C THR A 205 -18.70 -4.91 20.40
N ALA A 206 -18.46 -5.99 19.64
CA ALA A 206 -19.17 -6.21 18.39
C ALA A 206 -20.61 -6.59 18.75
N GLU A 207 -21.55 -5.68 18.48
CA GLU A 207 -22.97 -6.00 18.49
C GLU A 207 -23.17 -7.24 17.62
N ASP A 208 -23.71 -8.32 18.21
CA ASP A 208 -23.99 -9.58 17.54
C ASP A 208 -24.70 -9.30 16.21
N ASP A 209 -23.96 -9.40 15.11
CA ASP A 209 -24.39 -9.59 13.72
C ASP A 209 -25.83 -9.11 13.39
N ASP A 210 -26.13 -7.83 13.64
CA ASP A 210 -27.36 -7.17 13.14
C ASP A 210 -27.40 -7.16 11.60
N PHE A 211 -26.24 -7.35 10.96
CA PHE A 211 -26.10 -7.41 9.51
C PHE A 211 -26.75 -8.66 8.90
N ALA A 212 -26.50 -9.84 9.48
CA ALA A 212 -27.11 -11.09 9.01
C ALA A 212 -28.63 -11.10 9.20
N ARG A 213 -29.12 -10.44 10.26
CA ARG A 213 -30.54 -10.30 10.56
C ARG A 213 -31.22 -9.30 9.63
N LYS A 214 -30.63 -8.12 9.41
CA LYS A 214 -31.08 -7.13 8.41
C LYS A 214 -31.14 -7.72 7.00
N MET A 215 -30.16 -8.53 6.61
CA MET A 215 -30.13 -9.11 5.27
C MET A 215 -31.22 -10.19 5.06
N SER A 216 -31.75 -10.76 6.15
CA SER A 216 -32.92 -11.66 6.11
C SER A 216 -34.27 -10.92 6.14
N GLU A 217 -34.29 -9.65 6.53
CA GLU A 217 -35.49 -8.80 6.61
C GLU A 217 -35.74 -7.96 5.34
N VAL A 218 -34.78 -7.92 4.40
CA VAL A 218 -35.00 -7.30 3.09
C VAL A 218 -35.93 -8.18 2.25
N SER A 219 -37.23 -7.89 2.31
CA SER A 219 -38.23 -8.51 1.44
C SER A 219 -38.06 -8.02 0.00
N MET A 220 -38.16 -8.92 -0.98
CA MET A 220 -38.06 -8.65 -2.42
C MET A 220 -39.30 -7.93 -3.02
N TYR A 221 -39.97 -7.06 -2.27
CA TYR A 221 -41.23 -6.43 -2.70
C TYR A 221 -41.31 -4.92 -2.44
N GLU A 222 -40.20 -4.18 -2.51
CA GLU A 222 -40.33 -2.72 -2.62
C GLU A 222 -40.54 -2.31 -4.08
N GLU A 223 -41.77 -1.89 -4.32
CA GLU A 223 -42.34 -1.41 -5.58
C GLU A 223 -41.64 -0.11 -5.99
N TRP A 224 -40.89 -0.14 -7.10
CA TRP A 224 -40.24 1.05 -7.64
C TRP A 224 -41.30 2.03 -8.17
N THR A 225 -41.41 3.19 -7.54
CA THR A 225 -42.15 4.32 -8.12
C THR A 225 -41.25 5.05 -9.13
N PHE A 226 -41.70 5.06 -10.39
CA PHE A 226 -41.09 5.82 -11.49
C PHE A 226 -41.39 7.32 -11.39
#